data_AF-A0A351AF47-F1
#
_entry.id   AF-A0A351AF47-F1
#
_cell.length_a   1.000
_cell.length_b   1.000
_cell.length_c   1.000
_cell.angle_alpha   90.00
_cell.angle_beta   90.00
_cell.angle_gamma   90.00
#
_symmetry.space_group_name_H-M   'P 1'
#
loop_
_entity.id
_entity.type
_entity.pdbx_description
1 polymer ?
#
loop_
_entity_poly.entity_id
_entity_poly.type
_entity_poly.pdbx_seq_one_letter_code
_entity_poly.pdbx_strand_id
1 'polypeptide(L)' 'GYGNPPKTQEEYFTRLRGLTLALLDNPNHFGFVYTQLTDVEQEKNGVYTYDRKPKF' A
#
# COMPACT_ATOMS: atom_id res chain seq x y z
N GLY A 1 -6.37 7.27 6.12
CA GLY A 1 -6.57 5.87 6.55
C GLY A 1 -6.44 5.79 8.06
N TYR A 2 -7.07 4.79 8.68
CA TYR A 2 -6.94 4.56 10.12
C TYR A 2 -5.55 3.99 10.45
N GLY A 3 -4.91 4.52 11.48
CA GLY A 3 -3.57 4.09 11.94
C GLY A 3 -2.41 4.98 11.48
N ASN A 4 -1.22 4.69 12.01
CA ASN A 4 -0.02 5.46 11.70
C ASN A 4 0.55 5.07 10.33
N PRO A 5 0.84 6.03 9.44
CA PRO A 5 1.50 5.73 8.17
C PRO A 5 2.89 5.14 8.41
N PRO A 6 3.39 4.26 7.52
CA PRO A 6 4.77 3.80 7.59
C PRO A 6 5.71 5.00 7.44
N LYS A 7 6.75 5.06 8.28
CA LYS A 7 7.73 6.15 8.29
C LYS A 7 8.94 5.85 7.41
N THR A 8 9.14 4.58 7.08
CA THR A 8 10.25 4.11 6.25
C THR A 8 9.75 3.22 5.12
N GLN A 9 10.55 3.09 4.07
CA GLN A 9 10.30 2.19 2.95
C GLN A 9 10.17 0.73 3.44
N GLU A 10 11.02 0.33 4.38
CA GLU A 10 11.00 -1.02 4.95
C GLU A 10 9.70 -1.32 5.71
N GLU A 11 9.21 -0.37 6.52
CA GLU A 11 7.92 -0.51 7.21
C GLU A 11 6.76 -0.64 6.21
N TYR A 12 6.80 0.12 5.12
CA TYR A 12 5.80 0.03 4.05
C TYR A 12 5.78 -1.36 3.41
N PHE A 13 6.95 -1.85 2.96
CA PHE A 13 7.04 -3.17 2.32
C PHE A 13 6.72 -4.32 3.27
N THR A 14 7.11 -4.21 4.55
CA THR A 14 6.79 -5.23 5.57
C THR A 14 5.27 -5.38 5.72
N ARG A 15 4.55 -4.26 5.83
CA ARG A 15 3.08 -4.27 5.95
C ARG A 15 2.42 -4.76 4.66
N LEU A 16 2.86 -4.26 3.50
CA LEU A 16 2.32 -4.67 2.21
C LEU A 16 2.50 -6.18 1.99
N ARG A 17 3.68 -6.72 2.28
CA ARG A 17 3.98 -8.15 2.17
C ARG A 17 3.08 -8.98 3.07
N GLY A 18 2.90 -8.59 4.34
CA GLY A 18 2.03 -9.32 5.26
C GLY A 18 0.58 -9.42 4.77
N LEU A 19 0.03 -8.29 4.30
CA LEU A 19 -1.34 -8.25 3.78
C LEU A 19 -1.50 -9.05 2.48
N THR A 20 -0.56 -8.91 1.56
CA THR A 20 -0.64 -9.55 0.24
C THR A 20 -0.41 -11.05 0.32
N LEU A 21 0.52 -11.51 1.17
CA LEU A 21 0.72 -12.94 1.41
C LEU A 21 -0.52 -13.59 2.02
N ALA A 22 -1.20 -12.94 2.97
CA ALA A 22 -2.43 -13.47 3.54
C ALA A 22 -3.55 -13.67 2.51
N LEU A 23 -3.61 -12.82 1.48
CA LEU A 23 -4.53 -12.98 0.35
C LEU A 23 -4.08 -14.10 -0.59
N LEU A 24 -2.79 -14.16 -0.91
CA LEU A 24 -2.22 -15.10 -1.88
C LEU A 24 -2.07 -16.53 -1.33
N ASP A 25 -2.10 -16.73 -0.01
CA ASP A 25 -2.07 -18.05 0.61
C ASP A 25 -3.43 -18.80 0.48
N ASN A 26 -4.48 -18.11 0.04
CA ASN A 26 -5.78 -18.73 -0.20
C ASN A 26 -5.85 -19.30 -1.63
N PRO A 27 -6.01 -20.62 -1.82
CA PRO A 27 -6.04 -21.25 -3.15
C PRO A 27 -7.22 -20.81 -4.02
N ASN A 28 -8.24 -20.15 -3.46
CA ASN A 28 -9.38 -19.59 -4.20
C ASN A 28 -9.19 -18.11 -4.58
N HIS A 29 -8.07 -17.48 -4.20
CA HIS A 29 -7.70 -16.14 -4.64
C HIS A 29 -6.54 -16.21 -5.64
N PHE A 30 -6.61 -15.41 -6.69
CA PHE A 30 -5.60 -15.40 -7.75
C PHE A 30 -4.76 -14.10 -7.78
N GLY A 31 -5.09 -13.13 -6.92
CA GLY A 31 -4.39 -11.86 -6.87
C GLY A 31 -5.10 -10.79 -6.07
N PHE A 32 -4.52 -9.60 -6.09
CA PHE A 32 -5.08 -8.38 -5.51
C PHE A 32 -4.74 -7.18 -6.39
N VAL A 33 -5.46 -6.08 -6.23
CA VAL A 33 -5.15 -4.81 -6.87
C VAL A 33 -4.82 -3.80 -5.78
N TYR A 34 -3.66 -3.16 -5.90
CA TYR A 34 -3.31 -2.05 -5.02
C TYR A 34 -4.02 -0.77 -5.50
N THR A 35 -4.93 -0.27 -4.68
CA THR A 35 -5.46 1.09 -4.81
C THR A 35 -4.86 1.92 -3.68
N GLN A 36 -4.23 3.06 -3.91
CA GLN A 36 -4.29 3.97 -5.05
C GLN A 36 -2.89 4.21 -5.66
N LEU A 37 -2.83 4.69 -6.91
CA LEU A 37 -1.54 5.03 -7.53
C LEU A 37 -0.92 6.28 -6.90
N THR A 38 -1.72 7.33 -6.70
CA THR A 38 -1.29 8.62 -6.15
C THR A 38 -2.14 8.97 -4.94
N ASP A 39 -1.60 9.83 -4.08
CA ASP A 39 -2.42 10.48 -3.06
C ASP A 39 -3.52 11.34 -3.69
N VAL A 40 -4.62 11.47 -2.96
CA VAL A 40 -5.72 12.40 -3.25
C VAL A 40 -5.85 13.38 -2.09
N GLU A 41 -6.82 14.28 -2.12
CA GLU A 41 -6.98 15.38 -1.16
C GLU A 41 -7.06 14.86 0.28
N GLN A 42 -7.95 13.90 0.54
CA GLN A 42 -8.20 13.35 1.89
C GLN A 42 -7.36 12.12 2.23
N GLU A 43 -6.88 11.37 1.23
CA GLU A 43 -6.19 10.10 1.44
C GLU A 43 -4.73 10.15 0.97
N LYS A 44 -3.82 9.81 1.89
CA LYS A 44 -2.36 9.82 1.69
C LYS A 44 -1.75 8.41 1.62
N ASN A 45 -2.50 7.46 1.07
CA ASN A 45 -2.17 6.03 0.92
C ASN A 45 -1.74 5.65 -0.52
N GLY A 46 -1.55 6.61 -1.42
CA GLY A 46 -1.03 6.32 -2.76
C GLY A 46 0.42 5.81 -2.72
N VAL A 47 0.83 5.06 -3.75
CA VAL A 47 2.24 4.67 -3.93
C VAL A 47 3.11 5.89 -4.26
N TYR A 48 2.52 6.86 -4.94
CA TYR A 48 3.11 8.16 -5.25
C TYR A 48 2.44 9.28 -4.43
N THR A 49 3.14 10.39 -4.28
CA THR A 49 2.56 11.63 -3.74
C THR A 49 1.48 12.19 -4.68
N TYR A 50 0.79 13.22 -4.21
CA TYR A 50 -0.21 13.95 -5.00
C TYR A 50 0.37 14.46 -6.33
N ASP A 51 1.61 14.97 -6.29
CA ASP A 51 2.36 15.46 -7.47
C ASP A 51 3.07 14.34 -8.26
N ARG A 52 2.67 13.07 -8.08
CA ARG A 52 3.25 11.89 -8.75
C ARG A 52 4.75 11.69 -8.50
N LYS A 53 5.26 12.10 -7.33
CA LYS A 53 6.63 11.79 -6.91
C LYS A 53 6.66 10.47 -6.14
N PRO A 54 7.71 9.65 -6.27
CA PRO A 54 7.87 8.46 -5.42
C PRO A 54 7.85 8.85 -3.94
N LYS A 55 7.17 8.06 -3.11
CA LYS A 55 7.17 8.26 -1.64
C LYS A 55 8.40 7.69 -0.94
N PHE A 56 9.03 6.73 -1.59
CA PHE A 56 10.23 6.02 -1.16
C PHE A 56 11.14 5.87 -2.38
#